data_AF-A0A3D0HCB8-F1
#
_entry.id   AF-A0A3D0HCB8-F1
#
_cell.length_a   1.000
_cell.length_b   1.000
_cell.length_c   1.000
_cell.angle_alpha   90.00
_cell.angle_beta   90.00
_cell.angle_gamma   90.00
#
_symmetry.space_group_name_H-M   'P 1'
#
loop_
_entity.id
_entity.type
_entity.pdbx_description
1 polymer ?
#
loop_
_entity_poly.entity_id
_entity_poly.type
_entity_poly.pdbx_seq_one_letter_code
_entity_poly.pdbx_strand_id
1 'polypeptide(L)'
;PERVSMPDFDVDFCQWNRDRTIEYVKRTYGVEAVSQIVTFGAMGAKAVVRDVGRALNMGYGQVDRLAKLIPAKPGMDVTLDKAAELEPDFKKLAESDEFR
;
A
#
# COMPACT_ATOMS: atom_id res chain seq x y z
N PRO A 1 20.18 -13.68 26.10
CA PRO A 1 21.28 -12.92 26.77
C PRO A 1 22.43 -12.50 25.83
N GLU A 2 22.68 -13.24 24.75
CA GLU A 2 23.85 -13.02 23.86
C GLU A 2 23.66 -11.93 22.79
N ARG A 3 22.44 -11.40 22.62
CA ARG A 3 22.16 -10.34 21.65
C ARG A 3 21.84 -9.04 22.39
N VAL A 4 22.79 -8.11 22.38
CA VAL A 4 22.60 -6.76 22.91
C VAL A 4 21.92 -5.92 21.82
N SER A 5 20.59 -5.97 21.80
CA SER A 5 19.77 -5.06 21.00
C SER A 5 18.64 -4.54 21.87
N MET A 6 18.12 -3.36 21.53
CA MET A 6 16.88 -2.88 22.14
C MET A 6 15.79 -3.96 21.91
N PRO A 7 15.11 -4.42 22.96
CA PRO A 7 14.01 -5.35 22.77
C PRO A 7 12.85 -4.62 22.08
N ASP A 8 12.23 -5.28 21.10
CA ASP A 8 11.06 -4.76 20.39
C ASP A 8 9.86 -5.66 20.75
N PHE A 9 8.93 -5.11 21.51
CA PHE A 9 7.73 -5.83 21.98
C PHE A 9 6.50 -5.08 21.48
N ASP A 10 5.87 -5.63 20.45
CA ASP A 10 4.66 -5.07 19.87
C ASP A 10 3.44 -5.39 20.75
N VAL A 11 2.68 -4.35 21.10
CA VAL A 11 1.42 -4.48 21.83
C VAL A 11 0.31 -3.80 21.03
N ASP A 12 -0.53 -4.62 20.42
CA ASP A 12 -1.70 -4.16 19.70
C ASP A 12 -2.91 -3.99 20.63
N PHE A 13 -3.68 -2.92 20.40
CA PHE A 13 -4.92 -2.65 21.11
C PHE A 13 -6.10 -2.71 20.15
N CYS A 14 -7.27 -3.07 20.68
CA CYS A 14 -8.51 -3.02 19.91
C CYS A 14 -8.77 -1.59 19.41
N GLN A 15 -9.08 -1.45 18.11
CA GLN A 15 -9.30 -0.16 17.45
C GLN A 15 -10.28 0.75 18.19
N TRP A 16 -11.35 0.19 18.77
CA TRP A 16 -12.42 0.93 19.42
C TRP A 16 -11.98 1.64 20.71
N ASN A 17 -10.95 1.13 21.37
CA ASN A 17 -10.43 1.68 22.61
C ASN A 17 -9.02 2.28 22.46
N ARG A 18 -8.49 2.34 21.23
CA ARG A 18 -7.12 2.82 20.95
C ARG A 18 -6.89 4.22 21.52
N ASP A 19 -7.83 5.13 21.34
CA ASP A 19 -7.70 6.52 21.78
C ASP A 19 -7.60 6.65 23.29
N ARG A 20 -8.26 5.75 24.05
CA ARG A 20 -8.16 5.73 25.53
C ARG A 20 -6.74 5.39 25.98
N THR A 21 -6.11 4.42 25.33
CA THR A 21 -4.73 4.05 25.60
C THR A 21 -3.78 5.19 25.23
N ILE A 22 -3.95 5.80 24.06
CA ILE A 22 -3.13 6.93 23.62
C ILE A 22 -3.24 8.10 24.61
N GLU A 23 -4.46 8.45 25.03
CA GLU A 23 -4.71 9.53 25.99
C GLU A 23 -4.07 9.24 27.35
N TYR A 24 -4.18 8.00 27.84
CA TYR A 24 -3.53 7.58 29.07
C TYR A 24 -2.00 7.75 29.00
N VAL A 25 -1.37 7.29 27.90
CA VAL A 25 0.08 7.40 27.70
C VAL A 25 0.51 8.87 27.60
N LYS A 26 -0.22 9.71 26.86
CA LYS A 26 0.01 11.16 26.80
C LYS A 26 -0.04 11.84 28.17
N ARG A 27 -1.04 11.50 29.00
CA ARG A 27 -1.16 12.04 30.36
C ARG A 27 -0.05 11.56 31.28
N THR A 28 0.43 10.33 31.08
CA THR A 28 1.45 9.70 31.93
C THR A 28 2.85 10.24 31.63
N TYR A 29 3.18 10.44 30.35
CA TYR A 29 4.55 10.78 29.91
C TYR A 29 4.69 12.21 29.36
N GLY A 30 3.59 12.95 29.22
CA GLY A 30 3.55 14.30 28.67
C GLY A 30 3.16 14.31 27.20
N VAL A 31 2.33 15.27 26.82
CA VAL A 31 1.76 15.38 25.46
C VAL A 31 2.85 15.59 24.41
N GLU A 32 3.87 16.40 24.72
CA GLU A 32 5.00 16.70 23.83
C GLU A 32 5.94 15.50 23.61
N ALA A 33 5.88 14.49 24.49
CA ALA A 33 6.74 13.31 24.43
C ALA A 33 6.11 12.13 23.68
N VAL A 34 4.84 12.23 23.24
CA VAL A 34 4.08 11.12 22.67
C VAL A 34 3.50 11.51 21.31
N SER A 35 3.92 10.80 20.26
CA SER A 35 3.43 11.00 18.89
C SER A 35 3.07 9.67 18.22
N GLN A 36 2.29 9.74 17.14
CA GLN A 36 1.99 8.59 16.30
C GLN A 36 3.01 8.50 15.17
N ILE A 37 3.36 7.27 14.80
CA ILE A 37 4.19 6.99 13.63
C ILE A 37 3.27 6.96 12.40
N VAL A 38 3.68 7.63 11.32
CA VAL A 38 2.92 7.68 10.06
C VAL A 38 3.27 6.49 9.16
N THR A 39 2.27 5.97 8.46
CA THR A 39 2.46 5.02 7.37
C THR A 39 2.40 5.76 6.04
N PHE A 40 3.43 5.63 5.21
CA PHE A 40 3.43 6.22 3.88
C PHE A 40 2.64 5.33 2.90
N GLY A 41 1.66 5.93 2.22
CA GLY A 41 0.99 5.28 1.09
C GLY A 41 1.83 5.41 -0.18
N ALA A 42 2.52 4.35 -0.57
CA ALA A 42 3.19 4.28 -1.87
C ALA A 42 2.18 4.06 -3.01
N MET A 43 2.55 4.46 -4.24
CA MET A 43 1.75 4.17 -5.43
C MET A 43 1.82 2.69 -5.77
N GLY A 44 0.81 1.91 -5.35
CA GLY A 44 0.68 0.51 -5.73
C GLY A 44 0.44 0.36 -7.23
N ALA A 45 0.88 -0.75 -7.83
CA ALA A 45 0.80 -0.97 -9.29
C ALA A 45 -0.61 -0.82 -9.87
N LYS A 46 -1.66 -1.26 -9.15
CA LYS A 46 -3.05 -1.05 -9.57
C LYS A 46 -3.48 0.41 -9.50
N ALA A 47 -3.07 1.12 -8.45
CA ALA A 47 -3.41 2.52 -8.25
C ALA A 47 -2.74 3.38 -9.31
N VAL A 48 -1.44 3.18 -9.56
CA VAL A 48 -0.69 3.98 -10.53
C VAL A 48 -1.23 3.84 -11.95
N VAL A 49 -1.64 2.65 -12.38
CA VAL A 49 -2.26 2.45 -13.72
C VAL A 49 -3.55 3.25 -13.85
N ARG A 50 -4.40 3.25 -12.81
CA ARG A 50 -5.65 4.02 -12.79
C ARG A 50 -5.41 5.52 -12.75
N ASP A 51 -4.46 5.96 -11.94
CA ASP A 51 -4.14 7.38 -11.77
C ASP A 51 -3.51 7.97 -13.03
N VAL A 52 -2.58 7.26 -13.67
CA VAL A 52 -1.98 7.66 -14.95
C VAL A 52 -3.01 7.64 -16.07
N GLY A 53 -3.83 6.58 -16.16
CA GLY A 53 -4.90 6.52 -17.17
C GLY A 53 -5.90 7.67 -17.03
N ARG A 54 -6.24 8.07 -15.80
CA ARG A 54 -7.06 9.26 -15.54
C ARG A 54 -6.34 10.55 -15.97
N ALA A 55 -5.05 10.67 -15.71
CA ALA A 55 -4.26 11.85 -16.13
C ALA A 55 -4.17 11.97 -17.66
N LEU A 56 -4.17 10.83 -18.37
CA LEU A 56 -4.21 10.76 -19.83
C LEU A 56 -5.64 10.84 -20.41
N ASN A 57 -6.65 11.09 -19.57
CA ASN A 57 -8.06 11.21 -19.95
C ASN A 57 -8.63 9.96 -20.66
N MET A 58 -8.11 8.78 -20.30
CA MET A 58 -8.59 7.49 -20.82
C MET A 58 -9.88 7.07 -20.12
N GLY A 59 -10.70 6.25 -20.79
CA GLY A 59 -11.95 5.75 -20.21
C GLY A 59 -11.71 4.89 -18.97
N TYR A 60 -12.46 5.13 -17.89
CA TYR A 60 -12.29 4.37 -16.63
C TYR A 60 -12.40 2.85 -16.84
N GLY A 61 -13.39 2.40 -17.64
CA GLY A 61 -13.59 0.98 -17.92
C GLY A 61 -12.42 0.33 -18.66
N GLN A 62 -11.78 1.07 -19.58
CA GLN A 62 -10.59 0.62 -20.30
C GLN A 62 -9.42 0.43 -19.33
N VAL A 63 -9.11 1.44 -18.52
CA VAL A 63 -7.98 1.39 -17.58
C VAL A 63 -8.21 0.37 -16.46
N ASP A 64 -9.45 0.22 -15.98
CA ASP A 64 -9.81 -0.77 -14.97
C ASP A 64 -9.63 -2.22 -15.45
N ARG A 65 -9.89 -2.50 -16.74
CA ARG A 65 -9.60 -3.81 -17.35
C ARG A 65 -8.11 -4.16 -17.23
N LEU A 66 -7.23 -3.22 -17.56
CA LEU A 66 -5.79 -3.43 -17.45
C LEU A 66 -5.36 -3.58 -15.97
N ALA A 67 -5.86 -2.72 -15.08
CA ALA A 67 -5.51 -2.77 -13.66
C ALA A 67 -5.94 -4.07 -12.96
N LYS A 68 -7.03 -4.72 -13.41
CA LYS A 68 -7.50 -5.99 -12.86
C LYS A 68 -6.59 -7.17 -13.17
N LEU A 69 -5.85 -7.12 -14.27
CA LEU A 69 -4.89 -8.15 -14.67
C LEU A 69 -3.63 -8.15 -13.79
N ILE A 70 -3.36 -7.06 -13.06
CA ILE A 70 -2.24 -7.03 -12.12
C ILE A 70 -2.52 -8.00 -10.96
N PRO A 71 -1.64 -8.98 -10.68
CA PRO A 71 -1.79 -9.87 -9.54
C PRO A 71 -1.79 -9.10 -8.21
N ALA A 72 -2.66 -9.48 -7.28
CA ALA A 72 -2.74 -8.87 -5.93
C ALA A 72 -2.83 -9.97 -4.86
N LYS A 73 -1.74 -10.72 -4.70
CA LYS A 73 -1.64 -11.73 -3.63
C LYS A 73 -1.31 -11.02 -2.30
N PRO A 74 -1.95 -11.39 -1.18
CA PRO A 74 -1.62 -10.84 0.13
C PRO A 74 -0.13 -10.99 0.44
N GLY A 75 0.52 -9.91 0.90
CA GLY A 75 1.95 -9.89 1.22
C GLY A 75 2.91 -9.88 0.02
N MET A 76 2.40 -9.72 -1.20
CA MET A 76 3.23 -9.59 -2.40
C MET A 76 3.08 -8.21 -3.02
N ASP A 77 4.12 -7.40 -2.88
CA ASP A 77 4.26 -6.19 -3.68
C ASP A 77 4.63 -6.57 -5.12
N VAL A 78 3.81 -6.12 -6.06
CA VAL A 78 3.97 -6.43 -7.49
C VAL A 78 4.30 -5.15 -8.23
N THR A 79 5.46 -5.12 -8.88
CA THR A 79 5.83 -4.08 -9.84
C THR A 79 5.15 -4.34 -11.18
N LEU A 80 5.07 -3.33 -12.06
CA LEU A 80 4.47 -3.51 -13.39
C LEU A 80 5.26 -4.52 -14.25
N ASP A 81 6.59 -4.52 -14.16
CA ASP A 81 7.44 -5.49 -14.85
C ASP A 81 7.11 -6.92 -14.41
N LYS A 82 6.99 -7.13 -13.10
CA LYS A 82 6.63 -8.43 -12.53
C LYS A 82 5.19 -8.83 -12.88
N ALA A 83 4.27 -7.87 -13.00
CA ALA A 83 2.93 -8.15 -13.49
C ALA A 83 2.95 -8.64 -14.94
N ALA A 84 3.80 -8.07 -15.81
CA ALA A 84 3.96 -8.52 -17.19
C ALA A 84 4.62 -9.91 -17.33
N GLU A 85 5.47 -10.29 -16.38
CA GLU A 85 6.04 -11.65 -16.31
C GLU A 85 5.02 -12.68 -15.81
N LEU A 86 4.22 -12.32 -14.80
CA LEU A 86 3.29 -13.24 -14.14
C LEU A 86 1.97 -13.42 -14.91
N GLU A 87 1.53 -12.39 -15.64
CA GLU A 87 0.26 -12.39 -16.36
C GLU A 87 0.50 -12.01 -17.85
N PRO A 88 0.61 -13.01 -18.75
CA PRO A 88 0.83 -12.76 -20.18
C PRO A 88 -0.23 -11.86 -20.82
N ASP A 89 -1.47 -11.89 -20.33
CA ASP A 89 -2.55 -11.07 -20.89
C ASP A 89 -2.44 -9.61 -20.44
N PHE A 90 -1.84 -9.33 -19.28
CA PHE A 90 -1.47 -7.97 -18.87
C PHE A 90 -0.47 -7.38 -19.86
N LYS A 91 0.57 -8.14 -20.22
CA LYS A 91 1.58 -7.70 -21.19
C LYS A 91 0.98 -7.42 -22.56
N LYS A 92 0.18 -8.35 -23.09
CA LYS A 92 -0.47 -8.19 -24.40
C LYS A 92 -1.37 -6.95 -24.44
N LEU A 93 -2.16 -6.72 -23.40
CA LEU A 93 -3.08 -5.58 -23.34
C LEU A 93 -2.32 -4.26 -23.20
N ALA A 94 -1.27 -4.23 -22.36
CA ALA A 94 -0.43 -3.05 -22.20
C ALA A 94 0.31 -2.64 -23.48
N GLU A 95 0.68 -3.60 -24.33
CA GLU A 95 1.37 -3.35 -25.62
C GLU A 95 0.41 -3.07 -26.79
N SER A 96 -0.90 -3.17 -26.57
CA SER A 96 -1.91 -2.94 -27.61
C SER A 96 -2.06 -1.45 -27.95
N ASP A 97 -2.57 -1.17 -29.16
CA ASP A 97 -2.85 0.21 -29.62
C ASP A 97 -3.88 0.93 -28.75
N GLU A 98 -4.62 0.22 -27.90
CA GLU A 98 -5.54 0.80 -26.91
C GLU A 98 -4.80 1.61 -25.82
N PHE A 99 -3.52 1.30 -25.56
CA PHE A 99 -2.71 1.95 -24.51
C PHE A 99 -1.43 2.61 -25.05
N ARG A 100 -1.33 2.76 -26.37
CA ARG A 100 -0.17 3.32 -27.08
C ARG A 100 -0.41 4.76 -27.52
#